data_AF-A0A7J3DT88-F1
#
_entry.id   AF-A0A7J3DT88-F1
#
_cell.length_a   1.000
_cell.length_b   1.000
_cell.length_c   1.000
_cell.angle_alpha   90.00
_cell.angle_beta   90.00
_cell.angle_gamma   90.00
#
_symmetry.space_group_name_H-M   'P 1'
#
loop_
_entity.id
_entity.type
_entity.pdbx_description
1 polymer ?
#
loop_
_entity_poly.entity_id
_entity_poly.type
_entity_poly.pdbx_seq_one_letter_code
_entity_poly.pdbx_strand_id
1 'polypeptide(L)'
;MSDAKEGYKNISKTVALIAICAALYAVASAATSPIPTPWGVGHFRPGVIVPALFALISTPFIAGTGAAIGTFMASFILATFGLSNPFLSLVSGVPGNFIGFYLLSWLLSKGRTWHSFVTSSVIALFVGNFIAATGVTAYFSFVVPNWAAWTIAEKISTIFGLTLFWMVTMIPFVVALVPPLYRGIAPILSERFATGVRPEFFGNDRPRDLLYNSVMVFLLFMAIYVGVVMTPFGDAIFNKVIRPEYVFWAKNLFIIAGGTVLAFGLTASFFMSKKLSPESIGRKV
;
A
#
# COMPACT_ATOMS: atom_id res chain seq x y z
N MET A 1 28.85 8.66 -28.55
CA MET A 1 27.62 8.20 -29.29
C MET A 1 26.98 6.96 -28.65
N SER A 2 27.70 6.14 -27.87
CA SER A 2 27.12 5.05 -27.06
C SER A 2 26.33 5.57 -25.85
N ASP A 3 26.86 6.57 -25.13
CA ASP A 3 26.24 7.07 -23.89
C ASP A 3 24.86 7.70 -24.10
N ALA A 4 24.67 8.39 -25.23
CA ALA A 4 23.37 8.94 -25.60
C ALA A 4 22.34 7.82 -25.86
N LYS A 5 22.72 6.77 -26.61
CA LYS A 5 21.85 5.61 -26.88
C LYS A 5 21.50 4.85 -25.60
N GLU A 6 22.44 4.75 -24.66
CA GLU A 6 22.23 4.12 -23.37
C GLU A 6 21.31 4.96 -22.45
N GLY A 7 21.48 6.29 -22.47
CA GLY A 7 20.57 7.24 -21.82
C GLY A 7 19.13 7.16 -22.35
N TYR A 8 18.94 7.16 -23.68
CA TYR A 8 17.62 7.01 -24.30
C TYR A 8 16.96 5.67 -23.96
N LYS A 9 17.72 4.57 -23.94
CA LYS A 9 17.23 3.23 -23.58
C LYS A 9 16.72 3.18 -22.13
N ASN A 10 17.31 3.95 -21.23
CA ASN A 10 16.88 4.02 -19.83
C ASN A 10 15.63 4.90 -19.62
N ILE A 11 15.46 5.98 -20.40
CA ILE A 11 14.25 6.82 -20.38
C ILE A 11 13.04 6.05 -20.90
N SER A 12 13.14 5.42 -22.09
CA SER A 12 12.01 4.69 -22.68
C SER A 12 11.52 3.56 -21.78
N LYS A 13 12.42 2.85 -21.10
CA LYS A 13 12.07 1.82 -20.11
C LYS A 13 11.36 2.40 -18.89
N THR A 14 11.84 3.53 -18.37
CA THR A 14 11.24 4.22 -17.23
C THR A 14 9.80 4.62 -17.55
N VAL A 15 9.59 5.25 -18.71
CA VAL A 15 8.25 5.64 -19.18
C VAL A 15 7.35 4.43 -19.36
N ALA A 16 7.84 3.35 -19.98
CA ALA A 16 7.07 2.12 -20.16
C ALA A 16 6.63 1.50 -18.83
N LEU A 17 7.54 1.40 -17.85
CA LEU A 17 7.21 0.85 -16.52
C LEU A 17 6.22 1.74 -15.75
N ILE A 18 6.36 3.07 -15.84
CA ILE A 18 5.38 4.00 -15.27
C ILE A 18 4.00 3.80 -15.90
N ALA A 19 3.94 3.71 -17.23
CA ALA A 19 2.69 3.52 -17.97
C ALA A 19 2.00 2.19 -17.62
N ILE A 20 2.77 1.10 -17.57
CA ILE A 20 2.25 -0.23 -17.20
C ILE A 20 1.73 -0.22 -15.75
N CYS A 21 2.52 0.32 -14.81
CA CYS A 21 2.10 0.44 -13.41
C CYS A 21 0.81 1.26 -13.28
N ALA A 22 0.74 2.41 -13.96
CA ALA A 22 -0.40 3.30 -13.92
C ALA A 22 -1.66 2.64 -14.51
N ALA A 23 -1.54 1.98 -15.67
CA ALA A 23 -2.66 1.30 -16.32
C ALA A 23 -3.20 0.15 -15.46
N LEU A 24 -2.31 -0.73 -14.98
CA LEU A 24 -2.70 -1.86 -14.12
C LEU A 24 -3.31 -1.37 -12.80
N TYR A 25 -2.75 -0.31 -12.20
CA TYR A 25 -3.28 0.23 -10.96
C TYR A 25 -4.62 0.94 -11.16
N ALA A 26 -4.82 1.61 -12.30
CA ALA A 26 -6.09 2.23 -12.63
C ALA A 26 -7.20 1.18 -12.75
N VAL A 27 -6.94 0.09 -13.48
CA VAL A 27 -7.89 -1.03 -13.62
C VAL A 27 -8.17 -1.71 -12.28
N ALA A 28 -7.12 -2.04 -11.52
CA ALA A 28 -7.29 -2.69 -10.21
C ALA A 28 -8.04 -1.79 -9.21
N SER A 29 -7.79 -0.47 -9.24
CA SER A 29 -8.53 0.49 -8.43
C SER A 29 -9.99 0.57 -8.87
N ALA A 30 -10.28 0.66 -10.18
CA ALA A 30 -11.64 0.73 -10.69
C ALA A 30 -12.44 -0.53 -10.33
N ALA A 31 -11.85 -1.72 -10.45
CA ALA A 31 -12.50 -2.99 -10.12
C ALA A 31 -12.89 -3.12 -8.63
N THR A 32 -12.20 -2.40 -7.74
CA THR A 32 -12.39 -2.52 -6.27
C THR A 32 -13.12 -1.33 -5.66
N SER A 33 -13.26 -0.25 -6.45
CA SER A 33 -13.92 0.99 -6.07
C SER A 33 -15.44 0.98 -5.83
N PRO A 34 -16.23 -0.02 -6.27
CA PRO A 34 -17.66 -0.08 -5.91
C PRO A 34 -17.91 -0.17 -4.40
N ILE A 35 -16.88 -0.45 -3.59
CA ILE A 35 -16.96 -0.47 -2.13
C ILE A 35 -16.43 0.88 -1.58
N PRO A 36 -17.31 1.83 -1.19
CA PRO A 36 -16.89 3.12 -0.66
C PRO A 36 -16.27 3.00 0.74
N THR A 37 -15.52 4.01 1.17
CA THR A 37 -15.13 4.10 2.59
C THR A 37 -16.35 4.33 3.48
N PRO A 38 -16.26 4.05 4.79
CA PRO A 38 -17.31 4.37 5.76
C PRO A 38 -17.72 5.85 5.80
N TRP A 39 -16.85 6.77 5.35
CA TRP A 39 -17.12 8.21 5.25
C TRP A 39 -17.74 8.63 3.92
N GLY A 40 -18.02 7.68 3.02
CA GLY A 40 -18.59 7.92 1.69
C GLY A 40 -17.65 8.65 0.73
N VAL A 41 -16.36 8.75 1.07
CA VAL A 41 -15.38 9.52 0.32
C VAL A 41 -14.13 8.66 0.14
N GLY A 42 -13.73 8.51 -1.12
CA GLY A 42 -12.74 7.50 -1.51
C GLY A 42 -13.30 6.09 -1.42
N HIS A 43 -12.42 5.11 -1.66
CA HIS A 43 -12.83 3.73 -1.85
C HIS A 43 -11.93 2.73 -1.12
N PHE A 44 -12.45 1.53 -0.94
CA PHE A 44 -11.67 0.34 -0.61
C PHE A 44 -10.70 0.06 -1.76
N ARG A 45 -9.40 -0.04 -1.44
CA ARG A 45 -8.36 0.04 -2.48
C ARG A 45 -7.30 -1.05 -2.36
N PRO A 46 -7.67 -2.35 -2.38
CA PRO A 46 -6.70 -3.44 -2.44
C PRO A 46 -5.89 -3.43 -3.74
N GLY A 47 -6.32 -2.70 -4.78
CA GLY A 47 -5.55 -2.51 -6.02
C GLY A 47 -4.13 -1.94 -5.82
N VAL A 48 -3.81 -1.38 -4.63
CA VAL A 48 -2.46 -0.96 -4.23
C VAL A 48 -1.40 -2.06 -4.30
N ILE A 49 -1.81 -3.33 -4.41
CA ILE A 49 -0.88 -4.44 -4.67
C ILE A 49 -0.05 -4.21 -5.93
N VAL A 50 -0.58 -3.51 -6.95
CA VAL A 50 0.14 -3.22 -8.19
C VAL A 50 1.32 -2.27 -7.95
N PRO A 51 1.12 -1.04 -7.44
CA PRO A 51 2.24 -0.15 -7.17
C PRO A 51 3.16 -0.69 -6.06
N ALA A 52 2.66 -1.48 -5.10
CA ALA A 52 3.51 -2.18 -4.14
C ALA A 52 4.44 -3.22 -4.79
N LEU A 53 3.96 -3.96 -5.79
CA LEU A 53 4.78 -4.85 -6.59
C LEU A 53 5.82 -4.08 -7.40
N PHE A 54 5.43 -2.97 -8.03
CA PHE A 54 6.37 -2.07 -8.71
C PHE A 54 7.40 -1.47 -7.75
N ALA A 55 7.04 -1.21 -6.50
CA ALA A 55 7.99 -0.73 -5.49
C ALA A 55 9.10 -1.76 -5.17
N LEU A 56 8.79 -3.07 -5.21
CA LEU A 56 9.77 -4.15 -5.05
C LEU A 56 10.72 -4.26 -6.25
N ILE A 57 10.14 -4.23 -7.45
CA ILE A 57 10.88 -4.58 -8.66
C ILE A 57 11.58 -3.37 -9.26
N SER A 58 11.08 -2.14 -9.09
CA SER A 58 11.56 -0.95 -9.81
C SER A 58 12.17 0.12 -8.90
N THR A 59 12.30 1.35 -9.42
CA THR A 59 12.86 2.50 -8.68
C THR A 59 11.77 3.28 -7.95
N PRO A 60 12.12 4.07 -6.92
CA PRO A 60 11.14 4.91 -6.21
C PRO A 60 10.35 5.84 -7.12
N PHE A 61 11.01 6.43 -8.11
CA PHE A 61 10.35 7.31 -9.06
C PHE A 61 9.30 6.57 -9.91
N ILE A 62 9.61 5.35 -10.38
CA ILE A 62 8.67 4.55 -11.18
C ILE A 62 7.45 4.14 -10.33
N ALA A 63 7.68 3.62 -9.13
CA ALA A 63 6.60 3.18 -8.24
C ALA A 63 5.68 4.34 -7.82
N GLY A 64 6.27 5.46 -7.39
CA GLY A 64 5.52 6.66 -7.00
C GLY A 64 4.74 7.27 -8.17
N THR A 65 5.40 7.50 -9.31
CA THR A 65 4.76 8.13 -10.49
C THR A 65 3.68 7.25 -11.08
N GLY A 66 3.95 5.94 -11.21
CA GLY A 66 2.95 4.97 -11.68
C GLY A 66 1.73 4.92 -10.76
N ALA A 67 1.94 4.95 -9.44
CA ALA A 67 0.84 5.01 -8.48
C ALA A 67 0.02 6.30 -8.57
N ALA A 68 0.70 7.44 -8.71
CA ALA A 68 0.08 8.76 -8.82
C ALA A 68 -0.80 8.88 -10.06
N ILE A 69 -0.24 8.55 -11.24
CA ILE A 69 -0.97 8.57 -12.51
C ILE A 69 -2.10 7.54 -12.49
N GLY A 70 -1.85 6.31 -12.04
CA GLY A 70 -2.89 5.28 -11.93
C GLY A 70 -4.04 5.69 -11.01
N THR A 71 -3.73 6.40 -9.91
CA THR A 71 -4.74 6.95 -9.01
C THR A 71 -5.62 8.00 -9.68
N PHE A 72 -5.00 8.91 -10.42
CA PHE A 72 -5.70 9.95 -11.14
C PHE A 72 -6.57 9.38 -12.27
N MET A 73 -6.02 8.45 -13.06
CA MET A 73 -6.74 7.77 -14.13
C MET A 73 -7.91 6.96 -13.60
N ALA A 74 -7.75 6.23 -12.49
CA ALA A 74 -8.88 5.56 -11.83
C ALA A 74 -9.98 6.56 -11.46
N SER A 75 -9.61 7.72 -10.92
CA SER A 75 -10.58 8.74 -10.51
C SER A 75 -11.32 9.33 -11.72
N PHE A 76 -10.65 9.51 -12.86
CA PHE A 76 -11.30 9.89 -14.11
C PHE A 76 -12.28 8.83 -14.61
N ILE A 77 -11.89 7.56 -14.62
CA ILE A 77 -12.78 6.46 -15.02
C ILE A 77 -13.99 6.41 -14.10
N LEU A 78 -13.79 6.55 -12.79
CA LEU A 78 -14.88 6.48 -11.81
C LEU A 78 -15.78 7.70 -11.81
N ALA A 79 -15.27 8.86 -12.24
CA ALA A 79 -16.07 10.06 -12.41
C ALA A 79 -17.17 9.87 -13.48
N THR A 80 -16.94 9.07 -14.52
CA THR A 80 -17.97 8.79 -15.54
C THR A 80 -19.15 7.99 -15.00
N PHE A 81 -18.97 7.31 -13.86
CA PHE A 81 -20.00 6.59 -13.12
C PHE A 81 -20.52 7.36 -11.89
N GLY A 82 -20.08 8.60 -11.69
CA GLY A 82 -20.44 9.40 -10.51
C GLY A 82 -19.87 8.87 -9.19
N LEU A 83 -18.85 8.00 -9.24
CA LEU A 83 -18.27 7.34 -8.06
C LEU A 83 -17.05 8.07 -7.51
N SER A 84 -16.42 8.97 -8.27
CA SER A 84 -15.22 9.69 -7.83
C SER A 84 -15.14 11.11 -8.40
N ASN A 85 -14.17 11.88 -7.90
CA ASN A 85 -13.90 13.25 -8.31
C ASN A 85 -12.39 13.42 -8.63
N PRO A 86 -12.02 13.65 -9.90
CA PRO A 86 -10.62 13.80 -10.30
C PRO A 86 -9.91 14.99 -9.63
N PHE A 87 -10.61 16.09 -9.34
CA PHE A 87 -10.05 17.23 -8.63
C PHE A 87 -9.74 16.89 -7.17
N LEU A 88 -10.63 16.19 -6.49
CA LEU A 88 -10.36 15.66 -5.16
C LEU A 88 -9.13 14.75 -5.20
N SER A 89 -9.02 13.87 -6.20
CA SER A 89 -7.87 12.99 -6.37
C SER A 89 -6.56 13.75 -6.54
N LEU A 90 -6.53 14.86 -7.29
CA LEU A 90 -5.31 15.67 -7.48
C LEU A 90 -4.79 16.24 -6.16
N VAL A 91 -5.68 16.64 -5.25
CA VAL A 91 -5.31 17.24 -3.95
C VAL A 91 -5.01 16.17 -2.89
N SER A 92 -5.60 14.98 -3.02
CA SER A 92 -5.52 13.91 -2.01
C SER A 92 -4.79 12.66 -2.52
N GLY A 93 -5.47 11.86 -3.33
CA GLY A 93 -5.00 10.55 -3.77
C GLY A 93 -3.67 10.60 -4.51
N VAL A 94 -3.48 11.53 -5.43
CA VAL A 94 -2.27 11.66 -6.25
C VAL A 94 -1.02 11.89 -5.40
N PRO A 95 -0.95 12.94 -4.54
CA PRO A 95 0.23 13.15 -3.70
C PRO A 95 0.43 12.03 -2.68
N GLY A 96 -0.65 11.50 -2.08
CA GLY A 96 -0.56 10.40 -1.12
C GLY A 96 -0.01 9.11 -1.72
N ASN A 97 -0.48 8.72 -2.91
CA ASN A 97 0.01 7.54 -3.61
C ASN A 97 1.44 7.76 -4.13
N PHE A 98 1.76 8.94 -4.67
CA PHE A 98 3.13 9.24 -5.09
C PHE A 98 4.12 9.04 -3.95
N ILE A 99 3.91 9.73 -2.83
CA ILE A 99 4.84 9.72 -1.69
C ILE A 99 4.85 8.34 -1.03
N GLY A 100 3.69 7.72 -0.83
CA GLY A 100 3.59 6.39 -0.23
C GLY A 100 4.40 5.34 -1.00
N PHE A 101 4.18 5.19 -2.30
CA PHE A 101 4.87 4.15 -3.08
C PHE A 101 6.32 4.51 -3.43
N TYR A 102 6.65 5.80 -3.54
CA TYR A 102 8.03 6.24 -3.60
C TYR A 102 8.78 5.84 -2.31
N LEU A 103 8.21 6.15 -1.15
CA LEU A 103 8.79 5.83 0.15
C LEU A 103 8.92 4.31 0.33
N LEU A 104 7.91 3.53 -0.04
CA LEU A 104 7.97 2.07 0.01
C LEU A 104 9.17 1.54 -0.77
N SER A 105 9.31 1.93 -2.04
CA SER A 105 10.42 1.47 -2.88
C SER A 105 11.77 1.95 -2.36
N TRP A 106 11.83 3.16 -1.79
CA TRP A 106 13.05 3.69 -1.19
C TRP A 106 13.44 2.93 0.08
N LEU A 107 12.52 2.62 0.98
CA LEU A 107 12.80 1.81 2.17
C LEU A 107 13.24 0.39 1.79
N LEU A 108 12.56 -0.22 0.81
CA LEU A 108 12.92 -1.52 0.24
C LEU A 108 14.28 -1.50 -0.46
N SER A 109 14.76 -0.33 -0.86
CA SER A 109 16.11 -0.17 -1.40
C SER A 109 17.21 -0.29 -0.35
N LYS A 110 16.87 -0.07 0.92
CA LYS A 110 17.79 -0.13 2.06
C LYS A 110 17.81 -1.50 2.73
N GLY A 111 16.71 -2.26 2.63
CA GLY A 111 16.62 -3.63 3.16
C GLY A 111 15.78 -4.52 2.25
N ARG A 112 16.39 -5.54 1.65
CA ARG A 112 15.78 -6.44 0.64
C ARG A 112 15.30 -7.77 1.23
N THR A 113 14.58 -7.67 2.34
CA THR A 113 14.15 -8.80 3.14
C THR A 113 12.63 -8.77 3.31
N TRP A 114 12.01 -9.92 3.55
CA TRP A 114 10.58 -10.04 3.82
C TRP A 114 10.19 -9.29 5.11
N HIS A 115 11.05 -9.27 6.13
CA HIS A 115 10.78 -8.44 7.31
C HIS A 115 10.80 -6.95 6.96
N SER A 116 11.81 -6.50 6.18
CA SER A 116 11.88 -5.12 5.70
C SER A 116 10.65 -4.78 4.85
N PHE A 117 10.16 -5.71 4.02
CA PHE A 117 8.93 -5.51 3.26
C PHE A 117 7.72 -5.26 4.14
N VAL A 118 7.48 -6.10 5.15
CA VAL A 118 6.37 -5.91 6.09
C VAL A 118 6.45 -4.55 6.78
N THR A 119 7.62 -4.20 7.35
CA THR A 119 7.79 -2.94 8.08
C THR A 119 7.70 -1.72 7.16
N SER A 120 8.33 -1.80 5.99
CA SER A 120 8.29 -0.73 4.99
C SER A 120 6.88 -0.51 4.45
N SER A 121 6.10 -1.57 4.24
CA SER A 121 4.70 -1.46 3.83
C SER A 121 3.86 -0.75 4.89
N VAL A 122 4.03 -1.06 6.17
CA VAL A 122 3.31 -0.36 7.26
C VAL A 122 3.66 1.12 7.28
N ILE A 123 4.95 1.46 7.27
CA ILE A 123 5.42 2.86 7.30
C ILE A 123 4.92 3.63 6.07
N ALA A 124 5.14 3.07 4.89
CA ALA A 124 4.83 3.74 3.63
C ALA A 124 3.32 3.92 3.41
N LEU A 125 2.52 2.91 3.74
CA LEU A 125 1.06 3.02 3.66
C LEU A 125 0.52 4.00 4.70
N PHE A 126 1.07 4.02 5.92
CA PHE A 126 0.68 5.02 6.92
C PHE A 126 0.94 6.45 6.39
N VAL A 127 2.17 6.73 5.93
CA VAL A 127 2.53 8.06 5.41
C VAL A 127 1.71 8.44 4.19
N GLY A 128 1.57 7.55 3.21
CA GLY A 128 0.78 7.81 2.00
C GLY A 128 -0.70 8.05 2.30
N ASN A 129 -1.29 7.24 3.18
CA ASN A 129 -2.68 7.39 3.58
C ASN A 129 -2.91 8.65 4.42
N PHE A 130 -1.95 9.04 5.26
CA PHE A 130 -2.01 10.28 6.03
C PHE A 130 -2.04 11.51 5.13
N ILE A 131 -1.19 11.54 4.10
CA ILE A 131 -1.16 12.60 3.09
C ILE A 131 -2.48 12.63 2.31
N ALA A 132 -2.98 11.46 1.87
CA ALA A 132 -4.25 11.38 1.18
C ALA A 132 -5.43 11.85 2.05
N ALA A 133 -5.49 11.41 3.31
CA ALA A 133 -6.55 11.77 4.25
C ALA A 133 -6.54 13.28 4.54
N THR A 134 -5.35 13.84 4.77
CA THR A 134 -5.16 15.28 4.92
C THR A 134 -5.64 16.04 3.69
N GLY A 135 -5.31 15.55 2.48
CA GLY A 135 -5.78 16.14 1.23
C GLY A 135 -7.30 16.09 1.07
N VAL A 136 -7.97 15.01 1.51
CA VAL A 136 -9.44 14.92 1.52
C VAL A 136 -10.03 16.00 2.41
N THR A 137 -9.55 16.11 3.65
CA THR A 137 -10.04 17.10 4.60
C THR A 137 -9.70 18.54 4.19
N ALA A 138 -8.56 18.77 3.52
CA ALA A 138 -8.21 20.06 2.94
C ALA A 138 -9.16 20.43 1.80
N TYR A 139 -9.45 19.51 0.88
CA TYR A 139 -10.42 19.73 -0.20
C TYR A 139 -11.80 20.12 0.35
N PHE A 140 -12.24 19.40 1.38
CA PHE A 140 -13.47 19.71 2.11
C PHE A 140 -13.44 21.03 2.85
N SER A 141 -12.28 21.50 3.30
CA SER A 141 -12.20 22.77 4.02
C SER A 141 -12.12 23.98 3.11
N PHE A 142 -11.44 23.85 1.96
CA PHE A 142 -11.06 25.00 1.13
C PHE A 142 -11.76 25.05 -0.23
N VAL A 143 -12.21 23.92 -0.77
CA VAL A 143 -12.83 23.86 -2.10
C VAL A 143 -14.35 23.70 -1.99
N VAL A 144 -14.81 22.82 -1.10
CA VAL A 144 -16.24 22.54 -0.89
C VAL A 144 -16.63 22.54 0.60
N PRO A 145 -16.44 23.67 1.31
CA PRO A 145 -16.69 23.80 2.76
C PRO A 145 -18.09 23.33 3.19
N ASN A 146 -19.10 23.53 2.36
CA ASN A 146 -20.47 23.16 2.65
C ASN A 146 -20.70 21.64 2.69
N TRP A 147 -19.83 20.82 2.09
CA TRP A 147 -19.95 19.36 2.13
C TRP A 147 -19.52 18.77 3.48
N ALA A 148 -18.68 19.48 4.24
CA ALA A 148 -18.17 19.04 5.52
C ALA A 148 -17.83 20.25 6.41
N ALA A 149 -18.88 20.93 6.87
CA ALA A 149 -18.84 22.05 7.82
C ALA A 149 -18.53 21.57 9.26
N TRP A 150 -17.48 20.75 9.40
CA TRP A 150 -17.06 20.15 10.65
C TRP A 150 -16.11 21.07 11.43
N THR A 151 -16.07 20.90 12.74
CA THR A 151 -15.08 21.51 13.63
C THR A 151 -13.67 21.03 13.30
N ILE A 152 -12.65 21.77 13.77
CA ILE A 152 -11.24 21.38 13.58
C ILE A 152 -10.96 20.00 14.22
N ALA A 153 -11.54 19.72 15.39
CA ALA A 153 -11.37 18.45 16.07
C ALA A 153 -11.93 17.27 15.25
N GLU A 154 -13.11 17.43 14.65
CA GLU A 154 -13.73 16.41 13.80
C GLU A 154 -12.96 16.19 12.49
N LYS A 155 -12.39 17.27 11.93
CA LYS A 155 -11.50 17.21 10.77
C LYS A 155 -10.24 16.41 11.06
N ILE A 156 -9.55 16.72 12.16
CA ILE A 156 -8.36 15.99 12.61
C ILE A 156 -8.70 14.52 12.88
N SER A 157 -9.81 14.26 13.57
CA SER A 157 -10.27 12.89 13.88
C SER A 157 -10.55 12.09 12.61
N THR A 158 -11.15 12.72 11.59
CA THR A 158 -11.41 12.10 10.29
C THR A 158 -10.12 11.80 9.51
N ILE A 159 -9.10 12.66 9.61
CA ILE A 159 -7.78 12.39 9.02
C ILE A 159 -7.21 11.09 9.58
N PHE A 160 -7.21 10.93 10.92
CA PHE A 160 -6.76 9.70 11.55
C PHE A 160 -7.63 8.49 11.15
N GLY A 161 -8.95 8.66 11.09
CA GLY A 161 -9.88 7.61 10.69
C GLY A 161 -9.63 7.08 9.30
N LEU A 162 -9.55 7.96 8.31
CA LEU A 162 -9.25 7.59 6.92
C LEU A 162 -7.84 6.99 6.79
N THR A 163 -6.84 7.56 7.48
CA THR A 163 -5.45 7.06 7.48
C THR A 163 -5.39 5.60 7.92
N LEU A 164 -5.98 5.33 9.10
CA LEU A 164 -5.95 4.00 9.68
C LEU A 164 -6.84 3.03 8.91
N PHE A 165 -8.03 3.46 8.48
CA PHE A 165 -8.94 2.64 7.68
C PHE A 165 -8.30 2.16 6.38
N TRP A 166 -7.69 3.06 5.60
CA TRP A 166 -6.98 2.66 4.39
C TRP A 166 -5.78 1.77 4.70
N MET A 167 -5.06 2.00 5.80
CA MET A 167 -3.95 1.13 6.18
C MET A 167 -4.41 -0.31 6.43
N VAL A 168 -5.44 -0.50 7.27
CA VAL A 168 -5.90 -1.86 7.64
C VAL A 168 -6.64 -2.57 6.51
N THR A 169 -7.18 -1.82 5.55
CA THR A 169 -7.79 -2.40 4.35
C THR A 169 -6.78 -2.74 3.24
N MET A 170 -5.60 -2.13 3.24
CA MET A 170 -4.57 -2.35 2.23
C MET A 170 -3.52 -3.38 2.65
N ILE A 171 -3.04 -3.31 3.89
CA ILE A 171 -1.96 -4.18 4.41
C ILE A 171 -2.22 -5.67 4.20
N PRO A 172 -3.44 -6.21 4.48
CA PRO A 172 -3.71 -7.64 4.28
C PRO A 172 -3.39 -8.09 2.85
N PHE A 173 -3.81 -7.30 1.86
CA PHE A 173 -3.63 -7.62 0.45
C PHE A 173 -2.18 -7.43 0.01
N VAL A 174 -1.52 -6.36 0.46
CA VAL A 174 -0.11 -6.13 0.15
C VAL A 174 0.75 -7.27 0.69
N VAL A 175 0.56 -7.66 1.94
CA VAL A 175 1.38 -8.69 2.58
C VAL A 175 1.03 -10.10 2.07
N ALA A 176 -0.24 -10.40 1.78
CA ALA A 176 -0.63 -11.72 1.29
C ALA A 176 -0.37 -11.93 -0.21
N LEU A 177 -0.60 -10.93 -1.06
CA LEU A 177 -0.62 -11.10 -2.52
C LEU A 177 0.66 -10.64 -3.22
N VAL A 178 1.35 -9.62 -2.72
CA VAL A 178 2.55 -9.12 -3.40
C VAL A 178 3.69 -10.15 -3.39
N PRO A 179 3.98 -10.88 -2.29
CA PRO A 179 5.01 -11.92 -2.29
C PRO A 179 4.81 -13.03 -3.34
N PRO A 180 3.64 -13.69 -3.46
CA PRO A 180 3.44 -14.69 -4.51
C PRO A 180 3.45 -14.08 -5.92
N LEU A 181 2.92 -12.87 -6.12
CA LEU A 181 3.00 -12.17 -7.42
C LEU A 181 4.45 -11.91 -7.81
N TYR A 182 5.28 -11.40 -6.90
CA TYR A 182 6.70 -11.19 -7.11
C TYR A 182 7.41 -12.49 -7.50
N ARG A 183 7.16 -13.60 -6.78
CA ARG A 183 7.73 -14.91 -7.10
C ARG A 183 7.33 -15.41 -8.49
N GLY A 184 6.09 -15.14 -8.92
CA GLY A 184 5.60 -15.54 -10.24
C GLY A 184 6.27 -14.77 -11.39
N ILE A 185 6.57 -13.48 -11.20
CA ILE A 185 7.16 -12.65 -12.26
C ILE A 185 8.68 -12.56 -12.22
N ALA A 186 9.31 -12.84 -11.07
CA ALA A 186 10.75 -12.73 -10.87
C ALA A 186 11.61 -13.45 -11.95
N PRO A 187 11.28 -14.68 -12.39
CA PRO A 187 12.05 -15.36 -13.44
C PRO A 187 12.09 -14.61 -14.78
N ILE A 188 11.02 -13.88 -15.10
CA ILE A 188 10.87 -13.15 -16.37
C ILE A 188 11.63 -11.81 -16.31
N LEU A 189 11.70 -11.23 -15.11
CA LEU A 189 12.29 -9.92 -14.88
C LEU A 189 13.83 -9.92 -14.96
N SER A 190 14.49 -10.98 -14.48
CA SER A 190 15.95 -11.10 -14.44
C SER A 190 16.61 -11.14 -15.83
N GLU A 191 15.90 -11.62 -16.86
CA GLU A 191 16.46 -11.79 -18.20
C GLU A 191 16.30 -10.56 -19.11
N ARG A 192 15.28 -9.71 -18.88
CA ARG A 192 14.87 -8.68 -19.87
C ARG A 192 14.89 -7.23 -19.37
N PHE A 193 14.86 -7.00 -18.04
CA PHE A 193 14.63 -5.65 -17.46
C PHE A 193 15.77 -5.11 -16.57
N ALA A 194 16.96 -5.71 -16.63
CA ALA A 194 18.10 -5.52 -15.72
C ALA A 194 18.56 -4.08 -15.37
N THR A 195 18.20 -3.04 -16.14
CA THR A 195 18.58 -1.65 -15.84
C THR A 195 17.51 -0.82 -15.13
N GLY A 196 16.25 -1.30 -15.09
CA GLY A 196 15.14 -0.67 -14.36
C GLY A 196 14.52 -1.58 -13.30
N VAL A 197 15.02 -2.82 -13.22
CA VAL A 197 14.58 -3.83 -12.25
C VAL A 197 15.75 -4.23 -11.37
N ARG A 198 15.50 -4.30 -10.07
CA ARG A 198 16.51 -4.68 -9.08
C ARG A 198 16.73 -6.22 -9.14
N PRO A 199 17.89 -6.70 -9.62
CA PRO A 199 18.12 -8.13 -9.89
C PRO A 199 18.42 -8.96 -8.64
N GLU A 200 18.69 -8.31 -7.50
CA GLU A 200 19.08 -8.99 -6.26
C GLU A 200 17.90 -9.73 -5.61
N PHE A 201 18.17 -10.99 -5.24
CA PHE A 201 17.22 -11.89 -4.59
C PHE A 201 16.63 -11.26 -3.33
N PHE A 202 15.32 -10.99 -3.39
CA PHE A 202 14.52 -10.64 -2.24
C PHE A 202 14.34 -11.89 -1.36
N GLY A 203 14.61 -11.79 -0.05
CA GLY A 203 14.27 -12.87 0.89
C GLY A 203 15.41 -13.76 1.39
N ASN A 204 16.56 -13.17 1.73
CA ASN A 204 17.59 -13.82 2.56
C ASN A 204 17.36 -13.57 4.06
N ASP A 205 16.11 -13.57 4.50
CA ASP A 205 15.75 -13.40 5.91
C ASP A 205 16.16 -14.60 6.76
N ARG A 206 16.60 -14.34 7.99
CA ARG A 206 16.53 -15.38 9.02
C ARG A 206 15.04 -15.59 9.35
N PRO A 207 14.54 -16.84 9.38
CA PRO A 207 13.14 -17.12 9.70
C PRO A 207 12.66 -16.42 10.99
N ARG A 208 13.53 -16.38 12.00
CA ARG A 208 13.23 -15.71 13.26
C ARG A 208 12.96 -14.21 13.09
N ASP A 209 13.72 -13.51 12.25
CA ASP A 209 13.64 -12.05 12.13
C ASP A 209 12.31 -11.64 11.48
N LEU A 210 11.86 -12.40 10.47
CA LEU A 210 10.53 -12.23 9.88
C LEU A 210 9.41 -12.54 10.88
N LEU A 211 9.53 -13.63 11.64
CA LEU A 211 8.54 -13.98 12.65
C LEU A 211 8.41 -12.91 13.73
N TYR A 212 9.53 -12.48 14.32
CA TYR A 212 9.54 -11.43 15.33
C TYR A 212 8.92 -10.13 14.80
N ASN A 213 9.29 -9.72 13.58
CA ASN A 213 8.72 -8.53 12.97
C ASN A 213 7.21 -8.63 12.76
N SER A 214 6.72 -9.77 12.25
CA SER A 214 5.29 -10.00 12.09
C SER A 214 4.53 -10.02 13.42
N VAL A 215 5.12 -10.56 14.49
CA VAL A 215 4.54 -10.48 15.85
C VAL A 215 4.50 -9.04 16.34
N MET A 216 5.56 -8.25 16.16
CA MET A 216 5.57 -6.84 16.55
C MET A 216 4.52 -6.02 15.80
N VAL A 217 4.37 -6.23 14.49
CA VAL A 217 3.33 -5.56 13.70
C VAL A 217 1.92 -6.01 14.10
N PHE A 218 1.73 -7.30 14.41
CA PHE A 218 0.47 -7.78 14.97
C PHE A 218 0.14 -7.10 16.30
N LEU A 219 1.09 -7.03 17.24
CA LEU A 219 0.91 -6.36 18.52
C LEU A 219 0.63 -4.86 18.35
N LEU A 220 1.27 -4.20 17.38
CA LEU A 220 0.97 -2.82 17.02
C LEU A 220 -0.50 -2.65 16.58
N PHE A 221 -0.98 -3.49 15.66
CA PHE A 221 -2.38 -3.42 15.23
C PHE A 221 -3.36 -3.79 16.36
N MET A 222 -3.01 -4.72 17.24
CA MET A 222 -3.80 -5.04 18.43
C MET A 222 -3.84 -3.87 19.42
N ALA A 223 -2.72 -3.17 19.64
CA ALA A 223 -2.69 -1.99 20.49
C ALA A 223 -3.57 -0.86 19.91
N ILE A 224 -3.49 -0.63 18.59
CA ILE A 224 -4.35 0.33 17.92
C ILE A 224 -5.82 -0.10 18.01
N TYR A 225 -6.14 -1.39 17.81
CA TYR A 225 -7.48 -1.94 17.98
C TYR A 225 -8.05 -1.63 19.36
N VAL A 226 -7.32 -1.97 20.43
CA VAL A 226 -7.71 -1.67 21.80
C VAL A 226 -7.93 -0.17 21.98
N GLY A 227 -7.02 0.65 21.47
CA GLY A 227 -7.15 2.11 21.48
C GLY A 227 -8.44 2.60 20.80
N VAL A 228 -8.76 2.13 19.60
CA VAL A 228 -9.94 2.60 18.86
C VAL A 228 -11.26 2.05 19.39
N VAL A 229 -11.26 0.91 20.10
CA VAL A 229 -12.49 0.31 20.64
C VAL A 229 -12.76 0.79 22.08
N MET A 230 -11.71 0.97 22.89
CA MET A 230 -11.86 1.20 24.33
C MET A 230 -11.71 2.67 24.75
N THR A 231 -11.42 3.60 23.83
CA THR A 231 -11.18 5.01 24.18
C THR A 231 -12.17 5.97 23.52
N PRO A 232 -12.51 7.11 24.18
CA PRO A 232 -13.34 8.16 23.59
C PRO A 232 -12.72 8.76 22.32
N PHE A 233 -11.38 8.75 22.22
CA PHE A 233 -10.68 9.18 21.01
C PHE A 233 -10.98 8.25 19.83
N GLY A 234 -11.06 6.94 20.08
CA GLY A 234 -11.52 5.96 19.12
C GLY A 234 -12.92 6.28 18.58
N ASP A 235 -13.84 6.68 19.44
CA ASP A 235 -15.19 7.06 19.00
C ASP A 235 -15.19 8.38 18.22
N ALA A 236 -14.37 9.35 18.63
CA ALA A 236 -14.21 10.61 17.91
C ALA A 236 -13.70 10.40 16.47
N ILE A 237 -12.75 9.48 16.28
CA ILE A 237 -12.20 9.13 14.95
C ILE A 237 -13.30 8.69 13.98
N PHE A 238 -14.28 7.90 14.45
CA PHE A 238 -15.34 7.34 13.61
C PHE A 238 -16.66 8.13 13.65
N ASN A 239 -16.72 9.28 14.32
CA ASN A 239 -17.95 10.06 14.51
C ASN A 239 -18.56 10.62 13.20
N LYS A 240 -17.78 10.71 12.13
CA LYS A 240 -18.24 11.17 10.80
C LYS A 240 -18.49 10.05 9.79
N VAL A 241 -18.49 8.80 10.24
CA VAL A 241 -18.91 7.67 9.43
C VAL A 241 -20.40 7.80 9.11
N ILE A 242 -20.78 7.56 7.85
CA ILE A 242 -22.15 7.79 7.35
C ILE A 242 -23.16 6.82 7.98
N ARG A 243 -22.69 5.62 8.34
CA ARG A 243 -23.55 4.57 8.89
C ARG A 243 -22.92 3.90 10.13
N PRO A 244 -23.60 3.86 11.29
CA PRO A 244 -23.04 3.30 12.52
C PRO A 244 -22.56 1.85 12.39
N GLU A 245 -23.21 1.04 11.57
CA GLU A 245 -22.83 -0.36 11.32
C GLU A 245 -21.42 -0.51 10.73
N TYR A 246 -20.94 0.49 9.99
CA TYR A 246 -19.60 0.47 9.41
C TYR A 246 -18.51 0.68 10.46
N VAL A 247 -18.82 1.31 11.59
CA VAL A 247 -17.85 1.57 12.66
C VAL A 247 -17.38 0.27 13.29
N PHE A 248 -18.31 -0.66 13.57
CA PHE A 248 -17.97 -1.97 14.10
C PHE A 248 -17.01 -2.72 13.17
N TRP A 249 -17.33 -2.79 11.87
CA TRP A 249 -16.47 -3.47 10.90
C TRP A 249 -15.12 -2.77 10.73
N ALA A 250 -15.11 -1.44 10.63
CA ALA A 250 -13.88 -0.66 10.50
C ALA A 250 -12.93 -0.87 11.68
N LYS A 251 -13.45 -0.92 12.92
CA LYS A 251 -12.66 -1.22 14.12
C LYS A 251 -12.15 -2.67 14.12
N ASN A 252 -12.94 -3.65 13.68
CA ASN A 252 -12.49 -5.06 13.67
C ASN A 252 -11.46 -5.39 12.57
N LEU A 253 -11.35 -4.57 11.51
CA LEU A 253 -10.34 -4.75 10.47
C LEU A 253 -8.90 -4.67 10.98
N PHE A 254 -8.65 -4.02 12.12
CA PHE A 254 -7.31 -3.96 12.73
C PHE A 254 -6.83 -5.36 13.17
N ILE A 255 -7.70 -6.16 13.77
CA ILE A 255 -7.38 -7.55 14.15
C ILE A 255 -7.15 -8.38 12.90
N ILE A 256 -7.99 -8.23 11.87
CA ILE A 256 -7.86 -8.96 10.60
C ILE A 256 -6.53 -8.61 9.91
N ALA A 257 -6.14 -7.33 9.89
CA ALA A 257 -4.89 -6.88 9.32
C ALA A 257 -3.68 -7.41 10.09
N GLY A 258 -3.68 -7.27 11.42
CA GLY A 258 -2.64 -7.85 12.26
C GLY A 258 -2.53 -9.36 12.09
N GLY A 259 -3.66 -10.07 12.13
CA GLY A 259 -3.73 -11.53 11.99
C GLY A 259 -3.20 -12.00 10.63
N THR A 260 -3.48 -11.25 9.55
CA THR A 260 -2.94 -11.52 8.22
C THR A 260 -1.42 -11.39 8.18
N VAL A 261 -0.87 -10.33 8.80
CA VAL A 261 0.59 -10.12 8.89
C VAL A 261 1.26 -11.22 9.71
N LEU A 262 0.63 -11.66 10.81
CA LEU A 262 1.12 -12.76 11.64
C LEU A 262 1.09 -14.09 10.88
N ALA A 263 -0.01 -14.40 10.19
CA ALA A 263 -0.15 -15.60 9.38
C ALA A 263 0.89 -15.66 8.25
N PHE A 264 1.13 -14.53 7.57
CA PHE A 264 2.22 -14.42 6.60
C PHE A 264 3.58 -14.69 7.25
N GLY A 265 3.87 -14.04 8.38
CA GLY A 265 5.14 -14.23 9.09
C GLY A 265 5.39 -15.67 9.49
N LEU A 266 4.40 -16.35 10.06
CA LEU A 266 4.46 -17.75 10.45
C LEU A 266 4.71 -18.66 9.25
N THR A 267 3.88 -18.54 8.20
CA THR A 267 3.96 -19.40 7.02
C THR A 267 5.26 -19.21 6.26
N ALA A 268 5.64 -17.96 5.97
CA ALA A 268 6.88 -17.66 5.26
C ALA A 268 8.11 -18.12 6.04
N SER A 269 8.14 -17.91 7.37
CA SER A 269 9.25 -18.35 8.22
C SER A 269 9.39 -19.87 8.24
N PHE A 270 8.28 -20.60 8.29
CA PHE A 270 8.27 -22.06 8.22
C PHE A 270 8.82 -22.60 6.89
N PHE A 271 8.45 -22.00 5.75
CA PHE A 271 9.00 -22.41 4.45
C PHE A 271 10.50 -22.09 4.33
N MET A 272 10.95 -20.98 4.91
CA MET A 272 12.37 -20.61 4.93
C MET A 272 13.19 -21.57 5.81
N SER A 273 12.69 -22.01 6.96
CA SER A 273 13.41 -22.96 7.83
C SER A 273 13.60 -24.33 7.18
N LYS A 274 12.60 -24.83 6.43
CA LYS A 274 12.72 -26.10 5.69
C LYS A 274 13.83 -26.08 4.64
N LYS A 275 14.04 -24.94 3.98
CA LYS A 275 15.11 -24.78 2.97
C LYS A 275 16.52 -24.77 3.57
N LEU A 276 16.63 -24.57 4.88
CA LEU A 276 17.89 -24.59 5.64
C LEU A 276 18.18 -25.95 6.31
N SER A 277 17.25 -26.92 6.24
CA SER A 277 17.42 -28.26 6.81
C SER A 277 18.49 -29.08 6.05
N PRO A 278 19.37 -29.83 6.74
CA PRO A 278 20.42 -30.66 6.15
C PRO A 278 19.93 -31.64 5.07
N GLU A 279 18.69 -32.15 5.19
CA GLU A 279 18.09 -33.08 4.23
C GLU A 279 17.90 -32.48 2.82
N SER A 280 17.83 -31.15 2.70
CA SER A 280 17.72 -30.45 1.41
C SER A 280 19.07 -30.19 0.73
N ILE A 281 20.16 -30.24 1.50
CA ILE A 281 21.53 -30.04 1.03
C ILE A 281 22.09 -31.35 0.45
N GLY A 282 21.62 -32.51 0.95
CA GLY A 282 22.04 -33.84 0.49
C GLY A 282 21.43 -34.35 -0.82
N ARG A 283 20.60 -33.58 -1.53
CA ARG A 283 20.00 -33.98 -2.84
C ARG A 283 20.64 -33.32 -4.06
N LYS A 284 21.78 -32.65 -3.90
CA LYS A 284 22.61 -32.18 -5.02
C LYS A 284 23.98 -32.85 -4.95
N VAL A 285 24.02 -34.13 -5.33
CA VAL A 285 25.22 -34.80 -5.86
C VAL A 285 24.76 -35.59 -7.07
#